data_AF-A0A6C1E8M8-F1
#
_entry.id   AF-A0A6C1E8M8-F1
#
_cell.length_a   1.000
_cell.length_b   1.000
_cell.length_c   1.000
_cell.angle_alpha   90.00
_cell.angle_beta   90.00
_cell.angle_gamma   90.00
#
_symmetry.space_group_name_H-M   'P 1'
#
loop_
_entity.id
_entity.type
_entity.pdbx_description
1 polymer ?
#
loop_
_entity_poly.entity_id
_entity_poly.type
_entity_poly.pdbx_seq_one_letter_code
_entity_poly.pdbx_strand_id
1 'polypeptide(L)'
;MSEKFPPLEDENVDFTANDKKEDDTSFLRREAEIVGDEFKTEQDDEILENEASPADDEIKDFEEQFPDINSANGEIPNDQNGSTVAPTSNDNGDESDDFSEFESVPANQSTESTKEDRSEVVDQWNQRRATEIHQKDVKDEESKKELQDEAVKHVDKFYDSYNKKKEQQLEDASKDAEAFLKKRDEFFGQDNTTWDRVLQLINQDDADVIGSRDRSKFKEILLRLKGNSKAPGA
;
A
#
# COMPACT_ATOMS: atom_id res chain seq x y z
N MET A 1 24.48 -7.33 18.25
CA MET A 1 23.32 -7.98 17.62
C MET A 1 23.62 -8.44 16.18
N SER A 2 24.88 -8.67 15.82
CA SER A 2 25.29 -9.09 14.47
C SER A 2 25.34 -10.60 14.26
N GLU A 3 25.09 -11.42 15.30
CA GLU A 3 25.14 -12.89 15.21
C GLU A 3 23.79 -13.53 14.81
N LYS A 4 22.82 -12.73 14.35
CA LYS A 4 21.47 -13.21 13.99
C LYS A 4 21.25 -13.33 12.48
N PHE A 5 22.25 -13.06 11.65
CA PHE A 5 22.14 -13.16 10.21
C PHE A 5 23.23 -14.09 9.65
N PRO A 6 22.87 -15.06 8.79
CA PRO A 6 23.88 -15.84 8.09
C PRO A 6 24.75 -14.91 7.22
N PRO A 7 26.08 -15.08 7.22
CA PRO A 7 26.95 -14.31 6.33
C PRO A 7 26.62 -14.68 4.88
N LEU A 8 26.43 -13.67 4.04
CA LEU A 8 26.28 -13.85 2.60
C LEU A 8 27.63 -14.35 2.05
N GLU A 9 27.69 -15.61 1.66
CA GLU A 9 28.80 -16.15 0.86
C GLU A 9 28.67 -15.63 -0.59
N ASP A 10 29.77 -15.05 -1.08
CA ASP A 10 30.21 -14.92 -2.47
C ASP A 10 29.15 -15.04 -3.59
N GLU A 11 28.38 -13.98 -3.82
CA GLU A 11 27.80 -13.73 -5.14
C GLU A 11 28.64 -12.64 -5.82
N ASN A 12 29.55 -13.11 -6.68
CA ASN A 12 30.41 -12.26 -7.50
C ASN A 12 29.57 -11.63 -8.61
N VAL A 13 28.89 -10.53 -8.28
CA VAL A 13 28.18 -9.69 -9.24
C VAL A 13 29.19 -8.82 -9.97
N ASP A 14 29.54 -9.25 -11.18
CA ASP A 14 30.39 -8.52 -12.11
C ASP A 14 29.61 -7.34 -12.71
N PHE A 15 29.81 -6.14 -12.17
CA PHE A 15 29.32 -4.90 -12.79
C PHE A 15 30.29 -4.48 -13.91
N THR A 16 30.24 -5.18 -15.05
CA THR A 16 30.87 -4.69 -16.27
C THR A 16 29.99 -3.61 -16.90
N ALA A 17 30.39 -2.35 -16.68
CA ALA A 17 29.82 -1.18 -17.31
C ALA A 17 30.14 -1.15 -18.82
N ASN A 18 29.43 -1.94 -19.64
CA ASN A 18 29.51 -1.79 -21.09
C ASN A 18 28.32 -2.41 -21.86
N ASP A 19 27.13 -1.82 -21.75
CA ASP A 19 26.22 -1.73 -22.90
C ASP A 19 25.26 -0.56 -22.63
N LYS A 20 25.45 0.58 -23.27
CA LYS A 20 24.46 1.66 -23.25
C LYS A 20 23.37 1.28 -24.26
N LYS A 21 22.38 0.50 -23.83
CA LYS A 21 21.08 0.50 -24.50
C LYS A 21 20.20 1.52 -23.79
N GLU A 22 19.58 2.41 -24.56
CA GLU A 22 18.65 3.43 -24.03
C GLU A 22 17.44 2.81 -23.30
N ASP A 23 17.26 1.49 -23.41
CA ASP A 23 16.23 0.73 -22.70
C ASP A 23 16.56 0.47 -21.22
N ASP A 24 17.83 0.59 -20.80
CA ASP A 24 18.28 0.29 -19.43
C ASP A 24 17.98 1.41 -18.41
N THR A 25 17.60 2.61 -18.87
CA THR A 25 17.20 3.71 -17.96
C THR A 25 15.75 3.57 -17.48
N SER A 26 14.96 2.69 -18.08
CA SER A 26 13.58 2.45 -17.64
C SER A 26 13.57 1.41 -16.53
N PHE A 27 13.62 1.89 -15.28
CA PHE A 27 13.57 1.06 -14.06
C PHE A 27 12.44 0.02 -14.13
N LEU A 28 11.23 0.42 -14.56
CA LEU A 28 10.09 -0.50 -14.67
C LEU A 28 10.35 -1.66 -15.65
N ARG A 29 11.05 -1.41 -16.76
CA ARG A 29 11.27 -2.43 -17.79
C ARG A 29 12.34 -3.42 -17.36
N ARG A 30 13.39 -2.92 -16.69
CA ARG A 30 14.42 -3.76 -16.06
C ARG A 30 13.84 -4.66 -14.98
N GLU A 31 13.03 -4.10 -14.07
CA GLU A 31 12.39 -4.90 -13.02
C GLU A 31 11.36 -5.87 -13.61
N ALA A 32 10.61 -5.48 -14.65
CA ALA A 32 9.68 -6.39 -15.34
C ALA A 32 10.39 -7.56 -16.02
N GLU A 33 11.57 -7.35 -16.61
CA GLU A 33 12.36 -8.43 -17.23
C GLU A 33 12.98 -9.36 -16.17
N ILE A 34 13.43 -8.81 -15.04
CA ILE A 34 13.96 -9.60 -13.91
C ILE A 34 12.86 -10.46 -13.25
N VAL A 35 11.67 -9.89 -13.08
CA VAL A 35 10.54 -10.54 -12.40
C VAL A 35 9.79 -11.51 -13.33
N GLY A 36 9.83 -11.27 -14.65
CA GLY A 36 9.21 -12.13 -15.66
C GLY A 36 7.68 -12.19 -15.56
N ASP A 37 7.10 -13.22 -16.17
CA ASP A 37 5.64 -13.43 -16.23
C ASP A 37 5.08 -14.21 -15.02
N GLU A 38 5.89 -14.52 -13.99
CA GLU A 38 5.48 -15.37 -12.85
C GLU A 38 4.40 -14.75 -11.97
N PHE A 39 4.20 -13.43 -12.04
CA PHE A 39 3.17 -12.70 -11.29
C PHE A 39 2.03 -12.16 -12.14
N LYS A 40 2.08 -12.32 -13.48
CA LYS A 40 0.98 -11.89 -14.35
C LYS A 40 -0.21 -12.80 -14.14
N THR A 41 -1.33 -12.22 -13.73
CA THR A 41 -2.61 -12.91 -13.63
C THR A 41 -3.54 -12.45 -14.75
N GLU A 42 -4.50 -13.29 -15.15
CA GLU A 42 -5.50 -12.93 -16.17
C GLU A 42 -6.33 -11.68 -15.80
N GLN A 43 -6.30 -11.28 -14.52
CA GLN A 43 -6.94 -10.08 -13.99
C GLN A 43 -6.11 -8.80 -14.22
N ASP A 44 -4.79 -8.90 -14.39
CA ASP A 44 -3.94 -7.74 -14.67
C ASP A 44 -4.17 -7.18 -16.07
N ASP A 45 -4.45 -8.05 -17.05
CA ASP A 45 -4.80 -7.63 -18.42
C ASP A 45 -6.13 -6.84 -18.43
N GLU A 46 -7.10 -7.24 -17.62
CA GLU A 46 -8.38 -6.54 -17.42
C GLU A 46 -8.17 -5.17 -16.75
N ILE A 47 -7.21 -5.04 -15.83
CA ILE A 47 -6.89 -3.77 -15.17
C ILE A 47 -6.15 -2.82 -16.12
N LEU A 48 -5.19 -3.34 -16.90
CA LEU A 48 -4.45 -2.58 -17.91
C LEU A 48 -5.36 -2.07 -19.04
N GLU A 49 -6.32 -2.87 -19.51
CA GLU A 49 -7.31 -2.42 -20.51
C GLU A 49 -8.27 -1.36 -19.96
N ASN A 50 -8.63 -1.43 -18.68
CA ASN A 50 -9.59 -0.52 -18.06
C ASN A 50 -8.95 0.80 -17.58
N GLU A 51 -7.64 0.80 -17.29
CA GLU A 51 -6.86 1.96 -16.85
C GLU A 51 -6.18 2.72 -18.01
N ALA A 52 -6.08 2.11 -19.20
CA ALA A 52 -5.64 2.79 -20.42
C ALA A 52 -6.63 3.85 -20.96
N SER A 53 -7.82 4.00 -20.37
CA SER A 53 -8.80 5.06 -20.73
C SER A 53 -8.83 6.28 -19.81
N PRO A 54 -8.66 6.18 -18.47
CA PRO A 54 -8.59 7.37 -17.61
C PRO A 54 -7.18 7.99 -17.45
N ALA A 55 -6.10 7.24 -17.70
CA ALA A 55 -4.73 7.76 -17.52
C ALA A 55 -4.35 8.85 -18.54
N ASP A 56 -4.91 8.81 -19.74
CA ASP A 56 -4.59 9.75 -20.83
C ASP A 56 -5.14 11.17 -20.58
N ASP A 57 -6.22 11.29 -19.80
CA ASP A 57 -6.84 12.58 -19.46
C ASP A 57 -6.12 13.24 -18.27
N GLU A 58 -5.68 12.46 -17.28
CA GLU A 58 -4.92 12.97 -16.14
C GLU A 58 -3.51 13.42 -16.53
N ILE A 59 -2.88 12.73 -17.50
CA ILE A 59 -1.57 13.10 -18.05
C ILE A 59 -1.69 14.38 -18.89
N LYS A 60 -2.76 14.56 -19.67
CA LYS A 60 -3.01 15.82 -20.40
C LYS A 60 -3.27 17.00 -19.47
N ASP A 61 -4.06 16.81 -18.43
CA ASP A 61 -4.30 17.84 -17.42
C ASP A 61 -2.99 18.25 -16.71
N PHE A 62 -2.06 17.32 -16.52
CA PHE A 62 -0.73 17.60 -15.97
C PHE A 62 0.17 18.35 -16.97
N GLU A 63 0.21 17.96 -18.25
CA GLU A 63 0.94 18.67 -19.31
C GLU A 63 0.43 20.10 -19.54
N GLU A 64 -0.88 20.34 -19.37
CA GLU A 64 -1.47 21.68 -19.44
C GLU A 64 -1.11 22.57 -18.23
N GLN A 65 -0.99 21.96 -17.05
CA GLN A 65 -0.64 22.68 -15.81
C GLN A 65 0.86 22.93 -15.66
N PHE A 66 1.70 22.09 -16.27
CA PHE A 66 3.16 22.17 -16.21
C PHE A 66 3.76 22.04 -17.61
N PRO A 67 3.85 23.14 -18.38
CA PRO A 67 4.40 23.10 -19.73
C PRO A 67 5.87 22.64 -19.71
N ASP A 68 6.19 21.68 -20.58
CA ASP A 68 7.52 21.10 -20.71
C ASP A 68 8.58 22.14 -21.08
N ILE A 69 9.49 22.38 -20.14
CA ILE A 69 10.66 23.26 -20.29
C ILE A 69 11.69 22.77 -21.32
N ASN A 70 11.59 21.52 -21.80
CA ASN A 70 12.51 20.95 -22.77
C ASN A 70 12.05 21.04 -24.24
N SER A 71 10.80 21.42 -24.51
CA SER A 71 10.27 21.52 -25.88
C SER A 71 10.50 22.90 -26.53
N ALA A 72 10.95 23.89 -25.75
CA ALA A 72 11.30 25.22 -26.24
C ALA A 72 12.82 25.37 -26.39
N ASN A 73 13.36 24.89 -27.51
CA ASN A 73 14.56 25.50 -28.07
C ASN A 73 14.20 26.93 -28.50
N GLY A 74 14.44 27.90 -27.62
CA GLY A 74 14.49 29.33 -27.96
C GLY A 74 13.54 30.23 -27.16
N GLU A 75 14.17 31.19 -26.46
CA GLU A 75 13.60 32.39 -25.84
C GLU A 75 12.97 32.22 -24.45
N ILE A 76 13.84 32.32 -23.43
CA ILE A 76 13.48 32.72 -22.07
C ILE A 76 13.00 34.19 -22.12
N PRO A 77 11.74 34.53 -21.79
CA PRO A 77 11.40 35.88 -21.38
C PRO A 77 12.01 36.09 -19.98
N ASN A 78 13.01 36.94 -19.92
CA ASN A 78 13.63 37.42 -18.70
C ASN A 78 12.61 38.17 -17.82
N ASP A 79 11.94 37.43 -16.95
CA ASP A 79 11.24 37.91 -15.77
C ASP A 79 12.21 37.77 -14.58
N GLN A 80 12.66 38.93 -14.09
CA GLN A 80 13.52 39.03 -12.91
C GLN A 80 12.67 39.07 -11.64
N ASN A 81 12.17 37.95 -11.14
CA ASN A 81 11.95 37.78 -9.69
C ASN A 81 11.61 36.31 -9.32
N GLY A 82 12.61 35.50 -8.97
CA GLY A 82 12.31 34.16 -8.48
C GLY A 82 13.56 33.35 -8.15
N SER A 83 13.96 33.41 -6.88
CA SER A 83 15.02 32.58 -6.30
C SER A 83 14.71 31.08 -6.48
N THR A 84 15.25 30.46 -7.51
CA THR A 84 15.25 29.00 -7.67
C THR A 84 16.36 28.41 -6.81
N VAL A 85 15.99 27.98 -5.61
CA VAL A 85 16.83 27.10 -4.77
C VAL A 85 16.76 25.69 -5.35
N ALA A 86 17.83 25.25 -6.00
CA ALA A 86 18.01 23.84 -6.35
C ALA A 86 18.28 23.02 -5.06
N PRO A 87 17.74 21.80 -4.92
CA PRO A 87 18.02 20.96 -3.77
C PRO A 87 19.43 20.37 -3.92
N THR A 88 20.35 20.77 -3.04
CA THR A 88 21.66 20.13 -2.90
C THR A 88 21.50 18.87 -2.05
N SER A 89 21.66 17.72 -2.70
CA SER A 89 21.86 16.43 -2.05
C SER A 89 23.25 16.38 -1.45
N ASN A 90 23.29 16.23 -0.14
CA ASN A 90 24.52 16.05 0.64
C ASN A 90 25.04 14.61 0.40
N ASP A 91 26.09 14.46 -0.39
CA ASP A 91 26.95 13.27 -0.36
C ASP A 91 28.41 13.69 -0.15
N ASN A 92 29.09 12.97 0.73
CA ASN A 92 30.42 13.31 1.22
C ASN A 92 31.47 12.93 0.17
N GLY A 93 32.07 13.92 -0.47
CA GLY A 93 33.23 13.74 -1.34
C GLY A 93 34.08 15.00 -1.34
N ASP A 94 35.25 14.87 -0.73
CA ASP A 94 36.37 15.81 -0.78
C ASP A 94 36.73 16.12 -2.24
N GLU A 95 36.39 17.31 -2.73
CA GLU A 95 37.06 17.93 -3.86
C GLU A 95 36.80 19.44 -3.83
N SER A 96 37.92 20.14 -3.74
CA SER A 96 38.05 21.58 -3.80
C SER A 96 37.61 22.09 -5.18
N ASP A 97 36.52 22.86 -5.24
CA ASP A 97 36.26 23.75 -6.37
C ASP A 97 35.62 25.06 -5.91
N ASP A 98 36.48 26.07 -5.83
CA ASP A 98 36.30 27.39 -6.47
C ASP A 98 34.88 27.98 -6.45
N PHE A 99 34.37 28.32 -5.27
CA PHE A 99 33.29 29.31 -5.15
C PHE A 99 33.90 30.72 -5.24
N SER A 100 34.17 31.10 -6.48
CA SER A 100 34.37 32.46 -7.01
C SER A 100 34.08 33.60 -6.02
N GLU A 101 35.17 34.14 -5.50
CA GLU A 101 35.47 35.57 -5.35
C GLU A 101 34.32 36.53 -5.74
N PHE A 102 33.43 36.81 -4.78
CA PHE A 102 32.62 38.03 -4.83
C PHE A 102 33.56 39.19 -4.53
N GLU A 103 33.98 39.86 -5.61
CA GLU A 103 34.86 41.01 -5.64
C GLU A 103 34.44 42.05 -4.58
N SER A 104 35.29 42.17 -3.56
CA SER A 104 35.12 43.10 -2.45
C SER A 104 35.31 44.53 -2.95
N VAL A 105 34.21 45.19 -3.30
CA VAL A 105 34.19 46.62 -3.60
C VAL A 105 34.70 47.38 -2.37
N PRO A 106 35.74 48.23 -2.46
CA PRO A 106 36.27 48.92 -1.29
C PRO A 106 35.24 49.95 -0.83
N ALA A 107 34.61 49.67 0.31
CA ALA A 107 33.70 50.59 0.99
C ALA A 107 34.49 51.83 1.44
N ASN A 108 34.44 52.87 0.60
CA ASN A 108 34.99 54.17 0.91
C ASN A 108 34.23 54.78 2.10
N GLN A 109 35.00 55.28 3.06
CA GLN A 109 34.58 55.82 4.34
C GLN A 109 33.54 56.94 4.18
N SER A 110 32.40 56.82 4.88
CA SER A 110 31.68 57.90 5.61
C SER A 110 30.30 57.44 6.08
N THR A 111 30.21 56.43 6.95
CA THR A 111 28.96 56.11 7.65
C THR A 111 29.22 55.41 9.00
N GLU A 112 29.91 56.08 9.93
CA GLU A 112 30.01 55.59 11.32
C GLU A 112 28.63 55.62 12.00
N SER A 113 27.79 56.59 11.64
CA SER A 113 26.50 56.87 12.32
C SER A 113 25.32 55.98 11.90
N THR A 114 25.39 55.30 10.74
CA THR A 114 24.26 54.47 10.24
C THR A 114 24.51 52.96 10.37
N LYS A 115 25.66 52.55 10.90
CA LYS A 115 25.95 51.14 11.21
C LYS A 115 25.30 50.71 12.52
N GLU A 116 25.31 51.57 13.53
CA GLU A 116 24.69 51.30 14.84
C GLU A 116 23.16 51.18 14.70
N ASP A 117 22.50 52.13 14.04
CA ASP A 117 21.05 52.10 13.80
C ASP A 117 20.60 50.88 12.97
N ARG A 118 21.40 50.43 12.00
CA ARG A 118 21.11 49.22 11.23
C ARG A 118 21.26 47.95 12.08
N SER A 119 22.18 47.94 13.04
CA SER A 119 22.34 46.82 13.96
C SER A 119 21.11 46.68 14.86
N GLU A 120 20.61 47.77 15.45
CA GLU A 120 19.47 47.72 16.36
C GLU A 120 18.18 47.24 15.68
N VAL A 121 17.93 47.66 14.44
CA VAL A 121 16.78 47.18 13.65
C VAL A 121 16.91 45.69 13.32
N VAL A 122 18.11 45.23 12.99
CA VAL A 122 18.40 43.81 12.72
C VAL A 122 18.26 42.98 13.99
N ASP A 123 18.71 43.49 15.14
CA ASP A 123 18.60 42.80 16.43
C ASP A 123 17.14 42.66 16.87
N GLN A 124 16.32 43.71 16.70
CA GLN A 124 14.87 43.64 16.95
C GLN A 124 14.16 42.66 16.01
N TRP A 125 14.57 42.62 14.73
CA TRP A 125 14.04 41.66 13.77
C TRP A 125 14.43 40.22 14.12
N ASN A 126 15.69 39.98 14.49
CA ASN A 126 16.18 38.68 14.94
C ASN A 126 15.41 38.22 16.18
N GLN A 127 15.19 39.10 17.17
CA GLN A 127 14.40 38.77 18.35
C GLN A 127 12.96 38.40 17.99
N ARG A 128 12.31 39.17 17.11
CA ARG A 128 10.94 38.86 16.65
C ARG A 128 10.88 37.52 15.90
N ARG A 129 11.85 37.25 15.03
CA ARG A 129 11.95 35.98 14.30
C ARG A 129 12.19 34.81 15.24
N ALA A 130 13.08 34.94 16.22
CA ALA A 130 13.32 33.92 17.23
C ALA A 130 12.04 33.59 18.01
N THR A 131 11.25 34.61 18.38
CA THR A 131 9.97 34.37 19.06
C THR A 131 8.92 33.71 18.16
N GLU A 132 8.88 34.05 16.87
CA GLU A 132 7.96 33.43 15.90
C GLU A 132 8.33 31.97 15.64
N ILE A 133 9.63 31.68 15.45
CA ILE A 133 10.16 30.32 15.27
C ILE A 133 9.84 29.49 16.50
N HIS A 134 10.15 29.98 17.70
CA HIS A 134 9.82 29.25 18.93
C HIS A 134 8.31 28.96 19.06
N GLN A 135 7.43 29.90 18.68
CA GLN A 135 5.98 29.64 18.69
C GLN A 135 5.55 28.58 17.67
N LYS A 136 6.22 28.49 16.53
CA LYS A 136 5.99 27.44 15.53
C LYS A 136 6.50 26.10 16.01
N ASP A 137 7.73 26.06 16.53
CA ASP A 137 8.34 24.84 17.07
C ASP A 137 7.47 24.22 18.16
N VAL A 138 6.93 25.04 19.08
CA VAL A 138 6.01 24.56 20.13
C VAL A 138 4.72 23.98 19.53
N LYS A 139 4.13 24.63 18.52
CA LYS A 139 2.91 24.11 17.86
C LYS A 139 3.18 22.82 17.08
N ASP A 140 4.34 22.72 16.44
CA ASP A 140 4.74 21.53 15.69
C ASP A 140 5.01 20.36 16.64
N GLU A 141 5.64 20.62 17.79
CA GLU A 141 5.82 19.64 18.86
C GLU A 141 4.48 19.17 19.45
N GLU A 142 3.55 20.10 19.72
CA GLU A 142 2.20 19.78 20.19
C GLU A 142 1.43 18.93 19.17
N SER A 143 1.46 19.32 17.89
CA SER A 143 0.80 18.60 16.80
C SER A 143 1.38 17.20 16.60
N LYS A 144 2.72 17.06 16.68
CA LYS A 144 3.40 15.77 16.61
C LYS A 144 2.99 14.86 17.76
N LYS A 145 2.89 15.41 18.97
CA LYS A 145 2.46 14.65 20.15
C LYS A 145 0.99 14.22 20.02
N GLU A 146 0.11 15.11 19.57
CA GLU A 146 -1.30 14.78 19.33
C GLU A 146 -1.45 13.67 18.30
N LEU A 147 -0.71 13.75 17.18
CA LEU A 147 -0.69 12.72 16.16
C LEU A 147 -0.16 11.38 16.69
N GLN A 148 0.87 11.40 17.53
CA GLN A 148 1.38 10.19 18.19
C GLN A 148 0.34 9.58 19.13
N ASP A 149 -0.32 10.41 19.95
CA ASP A 149 -1.37 9.95 20.87
C ASP A 149 -2.60 9.41 20.11
N GLU A 150 -2.95 10.02 18.98
CA GLU A 150 -4.00 9.52 18.09
C GLU A 150 -3.62 8.18 17.47
N ALA A 151 -2.39 8.04 16.95
CA ALA A 151 -1.89 6.80 16.40
C ALA A 151 -1.93 5.66 17.43
N VAL A 152 -1.51 5.91 18.68
CA VAL A 152 -1.59 4.93 19.77
C VAL A 152 -3.04 4.54 20.05
N LYS A 153 -3.95 5.51 20.15
CA LYS A 153 -5.39 5.22 20.33
C LYS A 153 -5.97 4.41 19.17
N HIS A 154 -5.53 4.65 17.94
CA HIS A 154 -5.96 3.89 16.77
C HIS A 154 -5.49 2.44 16.84
N VAL A 155 -4.25 2.21 17.26
CA VAL A 155 -3.70 0.87 17.49
C VAL A 155 -4.50 0.13 18.57
N ASP A 156 -4.77 0.78 19.70
CA ASP A 156 -5.56 0.18 20.78
C ASP A 156 -6.98 -0.18 20.32
N LYS A 157 -7.68 0.76 19.65
CA LYS A 157 -9.01 0.51 19.07
C LYS A 157 -9.00 -0.65 18.07
N PHE A 158 -7.95 -0.77 17.26
CA PHE A 158 -7.82 -1.86 16.30
C PHE A 158 -7.78 -3.20 17.04
N TYR A 159 -6.92 -3.34 18.05
CA TYR A 159 -6.81 -4.59 18.80
C TYR A 159 -8.07 -4.91 19.60
N ASP A 160 -8.74 -3.92 20.19
CA ASP A 160 -10.03 -4.12 20.85
C ASP A 160 -11.09 -4.64 19.88
N SER A 161 -11.19 -4.01 18.70
CA SER A 161 -12.15 -4.43 17.66
C SER A 161 -11.83 -5.82 17.10
N TYR A 162 -10.55 -6.13 16.90
CA TYR A 162 -10.08 -7.43 16.42
C TYR A 162 -10.36 -8.53 17.43
N ASN A 163 -10.02 -8.30 18.71
CA ASN A 163 -10.27 -9.26 19.77
C ASN A 163 -11.76 -9.52 19.95
N LYS A 164 -12.59 -8.46 19.91
CA LYS A 164 -14.05 -8.60 19.95
C LYS A 164 -14.58 -9.40 18.76
N LYS A 165 -14.10 -9.13 17.54
CA LYS A 165 -14.50 -9.89 16.34
C LYS A 165 -14.07 -11.34 16.43
N LYS A 166 -12.86 -11.61 16.91
CA LYS A 166 -12.34 -12.97 17.12
C LYS A 166 -13.18 -13.72 18.15
N GLU A 167 -13.51 -13.08 19.28
CA GLU A 167 -14.36 -13.67 20.30
C GLU A 167 -15.75 -13.99 19.76
N GLN A 168 -16.35 -13.06 19.02
CA GLN A 168 -17.64 -13.28 18.37
C GLN A 168 -17.59 -14.44 17.37
N GLN A 169 -16.57 -14.51 16.51
CA GLN A 169 -16.39 -15.63 15.58
C GLN A 169 -16.21 -16.96 16.29
N LEU A 170 -15.49 -16.98 17.41
CA LEU A 170 -15.32 -18.20 18.22
C LEU A 170 -16.63 -18.61 18.87
N GLU A 171 -17.39 -17.65 19.41
CA GLU A 171 -18.69 -17.89 20.02
C GLU A 171 -19.70 -18.41 18.99
N ASP A 172 -19.75 -17.79 17.80
CA ASP A 172 -20.60 -18.22 16.70
C ASP A 172 -20.21 -19.62 16.21
N ALA A 173 -18.92 -19.91 16.04
CA ALA A 173 -18.45 -21.25 15.69
C ALA A 173 -18.79 -22.30 16.76
N SER A 174 -18.71 -21.94 18.05
CA SER A 174 -19.11 -22.82 19.15
C SER A 174 -20.62 -23.08 19.13
N LYS A 175 -21.44 -22.04 18.94
CA LYS A 175 -22.90 -22.17 18.81
C LYS A 175 -23.29 -23.01 17.61
N ASP A 176 -22.64 -22.82 16.48
CA ASP A 176 -22.88 -23.60 15.26
C ASP A 176 -22.47 -25.06 15.45
N ALA A 177 -21.35 -25.33 16.12
CA ALA A 177 -20.94 -26.68 16.46
C ALA A 177 -21.95 -27.37 17.40
N GLU A 178 -22.41 -26.68 18.44
CA GLU A 178 -23.46 -27.20 19.33
C GLU A 178 -24.79 -27.43 18.60
N ALA A 179 -25.20 -26.49 17.74
CA ALA A 179 -26.40 -26.61 16.94
C ALA A 179 -26.30 -27.77 15.94
N PHE A 180 -25.13 -27.98 15.35
CA PHE A 180 -24.86 -29.12 14.48
C PHE A 180 -24.91 -30.44 15.24
N LEU A 181 -24.30 -30.51 16.43
CA LEU A 181 -24.38 -31.70 17.29
C LEU A 181 -25.81 -32.02 17.70
N LYS A 182 -26.59 -31.01 18.10
CA LYS A 182 -28.03 -31.17 18.40
C LYS A 182 -28.80 -31.67 17.19
N LYS A 183 -28.64 -31.04 16.01
CA LYS A 183 -29.27 -31.47 14.75
C LYS A 183 -28.89 -32.91 14.40
N ARG A 184 -27.62 -33.28 14.60
CA ARG A 184 -27.12 -34.64 14.36
C ARG A 184 -27.78 -35.64 15.31
N ASP A 185 -27.83 -35.34 16.60
CA ASP A 185 -28.39 -36.23 17.62
C ASP A 185 -29.92 -36.36 17.44
N GLU A 186 -30.62 -35.26 17.13
CA GLU A 186 -32.03 -35.27 16.73
C GLU A 186 -32.27 -36.09 15.46
N PHE A 187 -31.42 -35.95 14.44
CA PHE A 187 -31.49 -36.71 13.19
C PHE A 187 -31.33 -38.22 13.43
N PHE A 188 -30.44 -38.64 14.33
CA PHE A 188 -30.30 -40.04 14.71
C PHE A 188 -31.42 -40.55 15.62
N GLY A 189 -32.02 -39.66 16.42
CA GLY A 189 -33.13 -39.96 17.34
C GLY A 189 -34.50 -40.05 16.68
N GLN A 190 -34.65 -39.63 15.42
CA GLN A 190 -35.90 -39.81 14.67
C GLN A 190 -36.18 -41.29 14.39
N ASP A 191 -37.43 -41.72 14.63
CA ASP A 191 -37.98 -43.06 14.36
C ASP A 191 -38.17 -43.34 12.85
N ASN A 192 -37.19 -42.97 12.04
CA ASN A 192 -37.21 -43.11 10.58
C ASN A 192 -36.34 -44.29 10.16
N THR A 193 -36.69 -44.95 9.06
CA THR A 193 -35.82 -46.00 8.48
C THR A 193 -34.51 -45.39 7.98
N THR A 194 -33.44 -46.20 7.94
CA THR A 194 -32.13 -45.78 7.43
C THR A 194 -32.20 -45.14 6.03
N TRP A 195 -33.10 -45.64 5.17
CA TRP A 195 -33.31 -45.10 3.83
C TRP A 195 -34.00 -43.73 3.80
N ASP A 196 -34.87 -43.44 4.77
CA ASP A 196 -35.50 -42.11 4.89
C ASP A 196 -34.49 -41.06 5.36
N ARG A 197 -33.58 -41.45 6.27
CA ARG A 197 -32.43 -40.62 6.69
C ARG A 197 -31.50 -40.31 5.51
N VAL A 198 -31.17 -41.32 4.70
CA VAL A 198 -30.35 -41.13 3.48
C VAL A 198 -31.03 -40.19 2.48
N LEU A 199 -32.34 -40.34 2.29
CA LEU A 199 -33.10 -39.47 1.39
C LEU A 199 -33.12 -38.01 1.85
N GLN A 200 -33.13 -37.76 3.17
CA GLN A 200 -33.09 -36.41 3.74
C GLN A 200 -31.70 -35.75 3.62
N LEU A 201 -30.62 -36.53 3.62
CA LEU A 201 -29.25 -36.02 3.42
C LEU A 201 -28.93 -35.71 1.95
N ILE A 202 -29.66 -36.32 1.02
CA ILE A 202 -29.48 -36.07 -0.41
C ILE A 202 -30.31 -34.85 -0.81
N ASN A 203 -29.65 -33.84 -1.37
CA ASN A 203 -30.33 -32.71 -1.99
C ASN A 203 -31.16 -33.23 -3.18
N GLN A 204 -32.47 -33.36 -2.99
CA GLN A 204 -33.36 -33.97 -3.98
C GLN A 204 -33.40 -33.18 -5.30
N ASP A 205 -33.13 -31.88 -5.24
CA ASP A 205 -33.23 -30.97 -6.38
C ASP A 205 -32.02 -31.05 -7.33
N ASP A 206 -30.81 -31.29 -6.80
CA ASP A 206 -29.57 -31.38 -7.59
C ASP A 206 -29.05 -32.81 -7.80
N ALA A 207 -29.74 -33.82 -7.25
CA ALA A 207 -29.27 -35.20 -7.27
C ALA A 207 -29.45 -35.93 -8.62
N ASP A 208 -30.12 -35.33 -9.60
CA ASP A 208 -30.44 -35.98 -10.88
C ASP A 208 -29.20 -36.12 -11.79
N VAL A 209 -28.32 -35.11 -11.81
CA VAL A 209 -27.08 -35.12 -12.62
C VAL A 209 -25.91 -34.64 -11.77
N ILE A 210 -25.04 -35.57 -11.38
CA ILE A 210 -23.76 -35.24 -10.73
C ILE A 210 -22.64 -35.58 -11.71
N GLY A 211 -22.08 -34.56 -12.36
CA GLY A 211 -21.12 -34.73 -13.46
C GLY A 211 -21.81 -35.25 -14.73
N SER A 212 -21.25 -36.28 -15.36
CA SER A 212 -21.81 -36.89 -16.60
C SER A 212 -22.74 -38.09 -16.37
N ARG A 213 -23.01 -38.47 -15.11
CA ARG A 213 -23.78 -39.68 -14.77
C ARG A 213 -25.17 -39.35 -14.26
N ASP A 214 -26.17 -39.80 -15.01
CA ASP A 214 -27.59 -39.74 -14.65
C ASP A 214 -27.89 -40.67 -13.45
N ARG A 215 -28.44 -40.11 -12.38
CA ARG A 215 -28.86 -40.83 -11.17
C ARG A 215 -30.37 -40.76 -10.92
N SER A 216 -31.19 -40.34 -11.88
CA SER A 216 -32.64 -40.28 -11.71
C SER A 216 -33.25 -41.63 -11.35
N LYS A 217 -32.71 -42.74 -11.89
CA LYS A 217 -33.10 -44.11 -11.48
C LYS A 217 -32.74 -44.43 -10.03
N PHE A 218 -31.63 -43.89 -9.52
CA PHE A 218 -31.23 -44.07 -8.13
C PHE A 218 -32.14 -43.29 -7.18
N LYS A 219 -32.52 -42.06 -7.55
CA LYS A 219 -33.54 -41.26 -6.84
C LYS A 219 -34.88 -42.00 -6.78
N GLU A 220 -35.31 -42.60 -7.90
CA GLU A 220 -36.52 -43.43 -7.96
C GLU A 220 -36.45 -44.64 -7.02
N ILE A 221 -35.31 -45.34 -7.00
CA ILE A 221 -35.09 -46.47 -6.07
C ILE A 221 -35.17 -46.00 -4.61
N LEU A 222 -34.51 -44.90 -4.24
CA LEU A 222 -34.55 -44.36 -2.87
C LEU A 222 -35.97 -43.96 -2.44
N LEU A 223 -36.74 -43.33 -3.34
CA LEU A 223 -38.14 -43.01 -3.10
C LEU A 223 -39.00 -44.26 -2.84
N ARG A 224 -38.70 -45.37 -3.52
CA ARG A 224 -39.38 -46.66 -3.32
C ARG A 224 -38.97 -47.36 -2.01
N LEU A 225 -37.75 -47.13 -1.52
CA LEU A 225 -37.27 -47.68 -0.25
C LEU A 225 -37.73 -46.85 0.96
N LYS A 226 -38.15 -45.59 0.75
CA LYS A 226 -38.73 -44.74 1.80
C LYS A 226 -39.90 -45.44 2.51
N GLY A 227 -39.82 -45.55 3.84
CA GLY A 227 -40.88 -46.13 4.68
C GLY A 227 -41.08 -47.65 4.54
N ASN A 228 -40.23 -48.36 3.78
CA ASN A 228 -40.34 -49.81 3.64
C ASN A 228 -39.64 -50.54 4.79
N SER A 229 -40.41 -51.12 5.71
CA SER A 229 -39.92 -51.87 6.87
C SER A 229 -39.27 -53.23 6.53
N LYS A 230 -39.36 -53.71 5.28
CA LYS A 230 -38.67 -54.92 4.80
C LYS A 230 -37.37 -54.60 4.07
N ALA A 231 -37.02 -53.32 3.92
CA ALA A 231 -35.77 -52.93 3.30
C ALA A 231 -34.58 -53.33 4.20
N PRO A 232 -33.42 -53.67 3.63
CA PRO A 232 -32.24 -53.97 4.41
C PRO A 232 -31.84 -52.76 5.26
N GLY A 233 -31.69 -52.97 6.57
CA GLY A 233 -31.37 -51.92 7.55
C GLY A 233 -32.57 -51.09 8.05
N ALA A 234 -33.80 -51.52 7.78
CA ALA A 234 -35.02 -50.94 8.34
C ALA A 234 -35.25 -51.30 9.82
#